data_AF-A0A1V4V8I5-F1
#
_entry.id   AF-A0A1V4V8I5-F1
#
_cell.length_a   1.000
_cell.length_b   1.000
_cell.length_c   1.000
_cell.angle_alpha   90.00
_cell.angle_beta   90.00
_cell.angle_gamma   90.00
#
_symmetry.space_group_name_H-M   'P 1'
#
loop_
_entity.id
_entity.type
_entity.pdbx_description
1 polymer ?
#
loop_
_entity_poly.entity_id
_entity_poly.type
_entity_poly.pdbx_seq_one_letter_code
_entity_poly.pdbx_strand_id
1 'polypeptide(L)'
;MGSDCGDESGKRYELATFAGGCFWCMVAPFERLEGVISVVSGYMGGHKERPTYEEVCSGDTGHCEVVQVCFDPAVLPYEKLLDVYWRQIDPTDEDGQFYDRGESYRTAVFYHNERQRQKAETSKRELIESGRFDMPVVTRILPASVFYPAEEYHQDYHKKFPCHYARYRMGSGRDAFIGQYWGKEKESGKEQLKEKLTELQYEVTQNNATEPSFRNEYWDDKREGIYVDIVSGEPLFSSKASSFICHYWLPLLYIKLFS
;
A
#
# COMPACT_ATOMS: atom_id res chain seq x y z
N MET A 1 24.18 10.92 -1.08
CA MET A 1 23.51 12.22 -0.86
C MET A 1 22.07 12.02 -1.26
N GLY A 2 21.16 11.97 -0.27
CA GLY A 2 19.76 11.63 -0.49
C GLY A 2 19.08 12.69 -1.34
N SER A 3 18.48 12.26 -2.45
CA SER A 3 17.63 13.11 -3.27
C SER A 3 16.37 13.39 -2.45
N ASP A 4 16.38 14.57 -1.84
CA ASP A 4 15.30 15.09 -1.02
C ASP A 4 14.00 15.07 -1.85
N CYS A 5 12.94 14.53 -1.27
CA CYS A 5 11.63 14.49 -1.91
C CYS A 5 10.79 15.73 -1.59
N GLY A 6 11.37 16.72 -0.92
CA GLY A 6 10.66 17.91 -0.42
C GLY A 6 9.96 18.73 -1.50
N ASP A 7 8.78 19.24 -1.13
CA ASP A 7 7.99 20.24 -1.85
C ASP A 7 8.41 21.67 -1.43
N GLU A 8 8.23 22.65 -2.32
CA GLU A 8 8.51 24.09 -2.07
C GLU A 8 7.68 24.67 -0.91
N SER A 9 6.66 23.95 -0.43
CA SER A 9 5.81 24.31 0.72
C SER A 9 6.43 24.06 2.11
N GLY A 10 7.64 23.48 2.19
CA GLY A 10 8.31 23.18 3.47
C GLY A 10 7.81 21.92 4.18
N LYS A 11 6.95 21.12 3.51
CA LYS A 11 6.60 19.77 3.96
C LYS A 11 7.79 18.82 3.81
N ARG A 12 8.12 18.10 4.88
CA ARG A 12 9.23 17.14 4.91
C ARG A 12 8.71 15.73 4.63
N TYR A 13 8.82 15.32 3.38
CA TYR A 13 8.54 13.94 2.98
C TYR A 13 9.71 13.02 3.30
N GLU A 14 9.43 11.72 3.37
CA GLU A 14 10.41 10.69 3.62
C GLU A 14 10.41 9.62 2.52
N LEU A 15 11.57 8.98 2.34
CA LEU A 15 11.73 7.85 1.43
C LEU A 15 11.67 6.53 2.20
N ALA A 16 10.96 5.56 1.64
CA ALA A 16 11.01 4.16 2.02
C ALA A 16 11.38 3.33 0.78
N THR A 17 12.11 2.24 0.93
CA THR A 17 12.51 1.41 -0.22
C THR A 17 12.40 -0.07 0.09
N PHE A 18 11.74 -0.81 -0.81
CA PHE A 18 11.37 -2.20 -0.60
C PHE A 18 11.70 -3.05 -1.83
N ALA A 19 12.45 -4.13 -1.65
CA ALA A 19 12.54 -5.24 -2.59
C ALA A 19 11.52 -6.31 -2.23
N GLY A 20 10.74 -6.77 -3.21
CA GLY A 20 9.63 -7.68 -2.96
C GLY A 20 9.26 -8.53 -4.15
N GLY A 21 10.23 -8.94 -4.96
CA GLY A 21 10.00 -9.58 -6.26
C GLY A 21 9.76 -8.55 -7.36
N CYS A 22 9.06 -8.95 -8.42
CA CYS A 22 8.77 -8.06 -9.56
C CYS A 22 8.19 -6.72 -9.09
N PHE A 23 8.90 -5.62 -9.36
CA PHE A 23 8.49 -4.30 -8.86
C PHE A 23 7.14 -3.84 -9.46
N TRP A 24 6.74 -4.35 -10.64
CA TRP A 24 5.43 -4.03 -11.23
C TRP A 24 4.28 -4.37 -10.30
N CYS A 25 4.39 -5.48 -9.57
CA CYS A 25 3.39 -5.91 -8.60
C CYS A 25 3.47 -5.17 -7.27
N MET A 26 4.60 -4.53 -6.97
CA MET A 26 4.84 -3.81 -5.72
C MET A 26 4.38 -2.35 -5.77
N VAL A 27 4.31 -1.73 -6.96
CA VAL A 27 3.91 -0.32 -7.11
C VAL A 27 2.45 -0.09 -6.67
N ALA A 28 1.50 -0.81 -7.29
CA ALA A 28 0.07 -0.54 -7.13
C ALA A 28 -0.46 -0.65 -5.68
N PRO A 29 0.05 -1.55 -4.81
CA PRO A 29 -0.32 -1.59 -3.40
C PRO A 29 0.03 -0.31 -2.61
N PHE A 30 1.14 0.36 -2.92
CA PHE A 30 1.55 1.58 -2.22
C PHE A 30 0.89 2.84 -2.78
N GLU A 31 0.73 2.95 -4.11
CA GLU A 31 0.14 4.15 -4.74
C GLU A 31 -1.29 4.47 -4.27
N ARG A 32 -2.02 3.48 -3.75
CA ARG A 32 -3.40 3.65 -3.27
C ARG A 32 -3.48 4.19 -1.85
N LEU A 33 -2.37 4.29 -1.14
CA LEU A 33 -2.35 4.74 0.24
C LEU A 33 -2.38 6.28 0.29
N GLU A 34 -3.32 6.80 1.07
CA GLU A 34 -3.31 8.22 1.41
C GLU A 34 -2.00 8.57 2.13
N GLY A 35 -1.39 9.70 1.75
CA GLY A 35 -0.08 10.12 2.24
C GLY A 35 1.11 9.61 1.40
N VAL A 36 0.91 8.72 0.42
CA VAL A 36 1.94 8.42 -0.59
C VAL A 36 1.95 9.51 -1.67
N ILE A 37 3.12 10.07 -1.94
CA ILE A 37 3.32 11.14 -2.94
C ILE A 37 3.73 10.56 -4.29
N SER A 38 4.63 9.57 -4.29
CA SER A 38 5.08 8.90 -5.51
C SER A 38 5.67 7.52 -5.21
N VAL A 39 5.59 6.61 -6.18
CA VAL A 39 6.23 5.29 -6.13
C VAL A 39 7.03 5.08 -7.41
N VAL A 40 8.35 4.87 -7.29
CA VAL A 40 9.25 4.74 -8.44
C VAL A 40 9.88 3.36 -8.44
N SER A 41 9.79 2.65 -9.55
CA SER A 41 10.47 1.36 -9.76
C SER A 41 11.96 1.59 -10.01
N GLY A 42 12.82 0.72 -9.48
CA GLY A 42 14.26 0.81 -9.72
C GLY A 42 15.06 -0.35 -9.17
N TYR A 43 16.36 -0.12 -9.03
CA TYR A 43 17.36 -1.10 -8.64
C TYR A 43 18.19 -0.59 -7.47
N MET A 44 18.43 -1.44 -6.46
CA MET A 44 19.24 -1.10 -5.29
C MET A 44 19.89 -2.35 -4.68
N GLY A 45 20.97 -2.16 -3.93
CA GLY A 45 21.62 -3.20 -3.11
C GLY A 45 22.80 -3.91 -3.78
N GLY A 46 22.95 -3.74 -5.10
CA GLY A 46 24.04 -4.30 -5.89
C GLY A 46 25.29 -3.43 -5.96
N HIS A 47 26.27 -3.93 -6.72
CA HIS A 47 27.59 -3.32 -6.85
C HIS A 47 27.81 -2.64 -8.22
N LYS A 48 27.04 -3.02 -9.24
CA LYS A 48 27.11 -2.41 -10.57
C LYS A 48 26.57 -0.98 -10.52
N GLU A 49 27.31 -0.01 -11.06
CA GLU A 49 26.79 1.34 -11.24
C GLU A 49 25.88 1.42 -12.47
N ARG A 50 24.73 2.11 -12.33
CA ARG A 50 23.76 2.37 -13.40
C ARG A 50 23.40 1.11 -14.22
N PRO A 51 22.91 0.04 -13.58
CA PRO A 51 22.56 -1.19 -14.28
C PRO A 51 21.37 -0.98 -15.22
N THR A 52 21.33 -1.74 -16.33
CA THR A 52 20.10 -1.86 -17.14
C THR A 52 19.22 -3.00 -16.62
N TYR A 53 17.93 -3.01 -16.99
CA TYR A 53 17.04 -4.11 -16.66
C TYR A 53 17.61 -5.48 -17.05
N GLU A 54 18.20 -5.60 -18.25
CA GLU A 54 18.78 -6.86 -18.73
C GLU A 54 19.96 -7.34 -17.87
N GLU A 55 20.81 -6.42 -17.41
CA GLU A 55 21.92 -6.74 -16.51
C GLU A 55 21.42 -7.14 -15.11
N VAL A 56 20.32 -6.53 -14.63
CA VAL A 56 19.72 -6.93 -13.35
C VAL A 56 19.09 -8.31 -13.47
N CYS A 57 18.34 -8.59 -14.54
CA CYS A 57 17.73 -9.89 -14.77
C CYS A 57 18.74 -11.01 -15.05
N SER A 58 19.94 -10.70 -15.55
CA SER A 58 21.00 -11.71 -15.70
C SER A 58 21.55 -12.19 -14.35
N GLY A 59 21.37 -11.39 -13.29
CA GLY A 59 21.82 -11.69 -11.92
C GLY A 59 23.23 -11.22 -11.58
N ASP A 60 23.98 -10.67 -12.54
CA ASP A 60 25.41 -10.37 -12.34
C ASP A 60 25.67 -9.05 -11.61
N THR A 61 24.64 -8.25 -11.35
CA THR A 61 24.80 -6.91 -10.77
C THR A 61 24.66 -6.88 -9.24
N GLY A 62 24.10 -7.93 -8.66
CA GLY A 62 23.71 -8.01 -7.24
C GLY A 62 22.57 -7.08 -6.83
N HIS A 63 21.95 -6.34 -7.76
CA HIS A 63 20.82 -5.47 -7.45
C HIS A 63 19.54 -6.28 -7.30
N CYS A 64 18.69 -5.84 -6.37
CA CYS A 64 17.31 -6.25 -6.31
C CYS A 64 16.43 -5.27 -7.10
N GLU A 65 15.35 -5.77 -7.67
CA GLU A 65 14.20 -4.97 -8.06
C GLU A 65 13.56 -4.36 -6.81
N VAL A 66 13.41 -3.03 -6.80
CA VAL A 66 12.84 -2.29 -5.68
C VAL A 66 11.78 -1.29 -6.13
N VAL A 67 10.93 -0.91 -5.19
CA VAL A 67 10.13 0.31 -5.26
C VAL A 67 10.63 1.31 -4.23
N GLN A 68 10.84 2.56 -4.64
CA GLN A 68 11.10 3.69 -3.75
C GLN A 68 9.81 4.50 -3.59
N VAL A 69 9.30 4.54 -2.36
CA VAL A 69 8.07 5.24 -1.98
C VAL A 69 8.46 6.56 -1.33
N CYS A 70 7.96 7.66 -1.89
CA CYS A 70 7.95 8.96 -1.23
C CYS A 70 6.61 9.13 -0.51
N PHE A 71 6.64 9.48 0.78
CA PHE A 71 5.43 9.61 1.59
C PHE A 71 5.50 10.78 2.60
N ASP A 72 4.34 11.28 3.00
CA ASP A 72 4.16 12.24 4.08
C ASP A 72 4.04 11.52 5.43
N PRO A 73 5.08 11.55 6.29
CA PRO A 73 5.05 10.85 7.58
C PRO A 73 4.04 11.45 8.57
N ALA A 74 3.49 12.65 8.31
CA ALA A 74 2.42 13.22 9.12
C ALA A 74 1.04 12.63 8.79
N VAL A 75 0.88 12.07 7.59
CA VAL A 75 -0.37 11.44 7.12
C VAL A 75 -0.27 9.91 7.20
N LEU A 76 0.85 9.35 6.75
CA LEU A 76 1.08 7.91 6.66
C LEU A 76 2.30 7.50 7.49
N PRO A 77 2.12 6.85 8.65
CA PRO A 77 3.26 6.35 9.42
C PRO A 77 3.97 5.21 8.68
N TYR A 78 5.30 5.16 8.79
CA TYR A 78 6.16 4.16 8.14
C TYR A 78 5.74 2.70 8.41
N GLU A 79 5.19 2.43 9.60
CA GLU A 79 4.66 1.13 10.00
C GLU A 79 3.55 0.65 9.04
N LYS A 80 2.72 1.57 8.52
CA LYS A 80 1.68 1.20 7.54
C LYS A 80 2.27 0.77 6.20
N LEU A 81 3.41 1.34 5.81
CA LEU A 81 4.14 0.87 4.63
C LEU A 81 4.70 -0.55 4.88
N LEU A 82 5.20 -0.84 6.08
CA LEU A 82 5.65 -2.18 6.46
C LEU A 82 4.48 -3.18 6.48
N ASP A 83 3.33 -2.82 7.05
CA ASP A 83 2.11 -3.65 7.05
C ASP A 83 1.71 -4.05 5.63
N VAL A 84 1.74 -3.09 4.69
CA VAL A 84 1.43 -3.34 3.28
C VAL A 84 2.51 -4.22 2.63
N TYR A 85 3.79 -3.92 2.89
CA TYR A 85 4.92 -4.68 2.37
C TYR A 85 4.83 -6.17 2.70
N TRP A 86 4.66 -6.53 3.99
CA TRP A 86 4.61 -7.92 4.44
C TRP A 86 3.45 -8.71 3.84
N ARG A 87 2.36 -8.05 3.49
CA ARG A 87 1.22 -8.67 2.81
C ARG A 87 1.50 -8.97 1.34
N GLN A 88 2.40 -8.21 0.71
CA GLN A 88 2.67 -8.39 -0.72
C GLN A 88 3.70 -9.48 -0.99
N ILE A 89 4.57 -9.82 -0.05
CA ILE A 89 5.69 -10.74 -0.25
C ILE A 89 5.49 -12.08 0.48
N ASP A 90 6.17 -13.12 0.01
CA ASP A 90 6.47 -14.29 0.82
C ASP A 90 7.75 -14.02 1.64
N PRO A 91 7.64 -13.80 2.96
CA PRO A 91 8.79 -13.45 3.79
C PRO A 91 9.71 -14.63 4.09
N THR A 92 9.36 -15.84 3.62
CA THR A 92 10.08 -17.10 3.86
C THR A 92 10.82 -17.60 2.63
N ASP A 93 10.64 -16.95 1.48
CA ASP A 93 11.23 -17.32 0.19
C ASP A 93 12.60 -16.62 -0.02
N GLU A 94 13.69 -17.38 0.10
CA GLU A 94 15.07 -16.88 0.00
C GLU A 94 15.59 -16.77 -1.44
N ASP A 95 15.03 -17.56 -2.37
CA ASP A 95 15.55 -17.73 -3.74
C ASP A 95 14.78 -16.92 -4.79
N GLY A 96 13.94 -15.98 -4.34
CA GLY A 96 13.16 -15.07 -5.17
C GLY A 96 11.85 -14.71 -4.52
N GLN A 97 10.81 -14.54 -5.34
CA GLN A 97 9.44 -14.34 -4.90
C GLN A 97 8.45 -15.09 -5.79
N PHE A 98 7.77 -16.06 -5.19
CA PHE A 98 6.74 -16.85 -5.86
C PHE A 98 7.31 -17.58 -7.08
N TYR A 99 6.87 -17.22 -8.29
CA TYR A 99 7.39 -17.80 -9.53
C TYR A 99 8.54 -16.99 -10.14
N ASP A 100 8.78 -15.76 -9.67
CA ASP A 100 9.95 -14.97 -10.08
C ASP A 100 11.16 -15.42 -9.26
N ARG A 101 12.13 -16.06 -9.90
CA ARG A 101 13.30 -16.67 -9.25
C ARG A 101 14.59 -15.92 -9.59
N GLY A 102 15.51 -15.89 -8.64
CA GLY A 102 16.82 -15.24 -8.80
C GLY A 102 17.05 -14.13 -7.80
N GLU A 103 18.31 -13.69 -7.72
CA GLU A 103 18.75 -12.74 -6.69
C GLU A 103 18.06 -11.38 -6.81
N SER A 104 17.72 -10.97 -8.04
CA SER A 104 17.02 -9.72 -8.33
C SER A 104 15.61 -9.67 -7.72
N TYR A 105 15.01 -10.83 -7.43
CA TYR A 105 13.66 -10.94 -6.90
C TYR A 105 13.62 -11.22 -5.39
N ARG A 106 14.76 -11.23 -4.70
CA ARG A 106 14.81 -11.43 -3.24
C ARG A 106 14.10 -10.31 -2.49
N THR A 107 13.70 -10.61 -1.24
CA THR A 107 13.01 -9.65 -0.37
C THR A 107 13.99 -8.89 0.53
N ALA A 108 13.81 -7.57 0.60
CA ALA A 108 14.56 -6.71 1.51
C ALA A 108 13.80 -5.42 1.82
N VAL A 109 14.00 -4.91 3.04
CA VAL A 109 13.65 -3.55 3.45
C VAL A 109 14.94 -2.73 3.49
N PHE A 110 15.01 -1.68 2.68
CA PHE A 110 16.15 -0.76 2.64
C PHE A 110 15.86 0.48 3.49
N TYR A 111 16.46 0.57 4.68
CA TYR A 111 16.22 1.68 5.60
C TYR A 111 17.06 2.91 5.26
N HIS A 112 16.44 4.09 5.30
CA HIS A 112 17.09 5.39 5.03
C HIS A 112 17.61 6.09 6.28
N ASN A 113 17.19 5.63 7.47
CA ASN A 113 17.65 6.13 8.76
C ASN A 113 17.44 5.08 9.88
N GLU A 114 18.04 5.34 11.05
CA GLU A 114 17.98 4.43 12.19
C GLU A 114 16.56 4.20 12.71
N ARG A 115 15.67 5.22 12.63
CA ARG A 115 14.27 5.07 13.03
C ARG A 115 13.54 4.06 12.14
N GLN A 116 13.77 4.10 10.83
CA GLN A 116 13.21 3.11 9.90
C GLN A 116 13.77 1.71 10.17
N ARG A 117 15.07 1.59 10.48
CA ARG A 117 15.68 0.31 10.84
C ARG A 117 14.99 -0.32 12.05
N GLN A 118 14.85 0.44 13.14
CA GLN A 118 14.21 -0.04 14.38
C GLN A 118 12.74 -0.44 14.15
N LYS A 119 11.99 0.34 13.37
CA LYS A 119 10.60 0.02 13.01
C LYS A 119 10.50 -1.23 12.14
N ALA A 120 11.40 -1.39 11.16
CA ALA A 120 11.44 -2.57 10.30
C ALA A 120 11.82 -3.84 11.10
N GLU A 121 12.80 -3.75 12.00
CA GLU A 121 13.19 -4.85 12.90
C GLU A 121 12.06 -5.24 13.84
N THR A 122 11.37 -4.25 14.42
CA THR A 122 10.20 -4.48 15.29
C THR A 122 9.08 -5.15 14.53
N SER A 123 8.72 -4.64 13.35
CA SER A 123 7.66 -5.19 12.51
C SER A 123 7.99 -6.62 12.03
N LYS A 124 9.24 -6.90 11.67
CA LYS A 124 9.70 -8.27 11.36
C LYS A 124 9.56 -9.21 12.55
N ARG A 125 9.91 -8.76 13.75
CA ARG A 125 9.75 -9.55 14.98
C ARG A 125 8.28 -9.83 15.28
N GLU A 126 7.41 -8.82 15.18
CA GLU A 126 5.97 -8.98 15.36
C GLU A 126 5.38 -9.99 14.37
N LEU A 127 5.84 -9.99 13.12
CA LEU A 127 5.43 -10.97 12.11
C LEU A 127 5.84 -12.40 12.47
N ILE A 128 7.05 -12.58 13.02
CA ILE A 128 7.53 -13.88 13.50
C ILE A 128 6.71 -14.34 14.70
N GLU A 129 6.52 -13.46 15.69
CA GLU A 129 5.77 -13.73 16.92
C GLU A 129 4.29 -14.02 16.65
N SER A 130 3.73 -13.50 15.54
CA SER A 130 2.35 -13.80 15.15
C SER A 130 2.14 -15.27 14.76
N GLY A 131 3.21 -16.05 14.54
CA GLY A 131 3.13 -17.46 14.16
C GLY A 131 2.41 -17.70 12.83
N ARG A 132 2.39 -16.70 11.94
CA ARG A 132 1.64 -16.78 10.66
C ARG A 132 2.31 -17.68 9.64
N PHE A 133 3.63 -17.82 9.74
CA PHE A 133 4.44 -18.61 8.83
C PHE A 133 5.14 -19.71 9.62
N ASP A 134 5.03 -20.94 9.12
CA ASP A 134 5.71 -22.10 9.71
C ASP A 134 7.22 -22.07 9.43
N MET A 135 7.62 -21.39 8.36
CA MET A 135 9.00 -21.24 7.91
C MET A 135 9.63 -19.95 8.46
N PRO A 136 10.96 -19.91 8.66
CA PRO A 136 11.64 -18.71 9.14
C PRO A 136 11.48 -17.51 8.20
N VAL A 137 11.33 -16.30 8.78
CA VAL A 137 11.31 -15.05 8.00
C VAL A 137 12.73 -14.65 7.59
N VAL A 138 13.05 -14.83 6.32
CA VAL A 138 14.38 -14.61 5.72
C VAL A 138 14.56 -13.20 5.13
N THR A 139 13.48 -12.42 4.99
CA THR A 139 13.54 -11.05 4.45
C THR A 139 14.58 -10.19 5.16
N ARG A 140 15.46 -9.55 4.36
CA ARG A 140 16.61 -8.81 4.86
C ARG A 140 16.22 -7.39 5.26
N ILE A 141 16.92 -6.81 6.24
CA ILE A 141 16.81 -5.38 6.59
C ILE A 141 18.20 -4.79 6.38
N LEU A 142 18.35 -3.95 5.37
CA LEU A 142 19.64 -3.48 4.86
C LEU A 142 19.67 -1.95 4.83
N PRO A 143 20.84 -1.30 5.01
CA PRO A 143 20.95 0.12 4.78
C PRO A 143 20.66 0.44 3.31
N ALA A 144 19.89 1.50 3.04
CA ALA A 144 19.68 1.99 1.69
C ALA A 144 21.02 2.41 1.06
N SER A 145 21.27 1.96 -0.16
CA SER A 145 22.42 2.35 -0.98
C SER A 145 21.97 3.24 -2.14
N VAL A 146 22.79 3.38 -3.18
CA VAL A 146 22.42 4.20 -4.35
C VAL A 146 21.20 3.58 -5.03
N PHE A 147 20.16 4.39 -5.21
CA PHE A 147 18.98 4.03 -5.99
C PHE A 147 19.21 4.36 -7.46
N TYR A 148 18.96 3.38 -8.34
CA TYR A 148 18.95 3.59 -9.79
C TYR A 148 17.51 3.45 -10.29
N PRO A 149 16.85 4.52 -10.75
CA PRO A 149 15.53 4.43 -11.36
C PRO A 149 15.55 3.47 -12.55
N ALA A 150 14.55 2.59 -12.64
CA ALA A 150 14.34 1.74 -13.80
C ALA A 150 13.88 2.57 -15.01
N GLU A 151 14.02 2.01 -16.21
CA GLU A 151 13.66 2.64 -17.46
C GLU A 151 12.18 3.07 -17.49
N GLU A 152 11.87 4.12 -18.25
CA GLU A 152 10.53 4.74 -18.28
C GLU A 152 9.39 3.77 -18.61
N TYR A 153 9.66 2.73 -19.40
CA TYR A 153 8.64 1.73 -19.74
C TYR A 153 8.25 0.85 -18.55
N HIS A 154 9.07 0.77 -17.51
CA HIS A 154 8.77 0.07 -16.25
C HIS A 154 7.96 0.90 -15.25
N GLN A 155 8.00 2.23 -15.38
CA GLN A 155 7.24 3.14 -14.51
C GLN A 155 5.76 3.07 -14.87
N ASP A 156 4.87 3.09 -13.87
CA ASP A 156 3.42 3.02 -14.06
C ASP A 156 2.95 1.83 -14.91
N TYR A 157 3.68 0.71 -14.88
CA TYR A 157 3.42 -0.42 -15.78
C TYR A 157 1.97 -0.94 -15.72
N HIS A 158 1.37 -0.98 -14.53
CA HIS A 158 -0.01 -1.41 -14.33
C HIS A 158 -1.05 -0.45 -14.95
N LYS A 159 -0.70 0.84 -15.15
CA LYS A 159 -1.53 1.85 -15.83
C LYS A 159 -1.31 1.82 -17.34
N LYS A 160 -0.04 1.68 -17.77
CA LYS A 160 0.36 1.66 -19.19
C LYS A 160 -0.05 0.37 -19.91
N PHE A 161 0.02 -0.78 -19.22
CA PHE A 161 -0.23 -2.11 -19.79
C PHE A 161 -1.19 -2.95 -18.93
N PRO A 162 -2.43 -2.49 -18.69
CA PRO A 162 -3.33 -3.07 -17.69
C PRO A 162 -3.67 -4.54 -17.94
N CYS A 163 -3.93 -4.94 -19.19
CA CYS A 163 -4.24 -6.33 -19.52
C CYS A 163 -3.03 -7.26 -19.31
N HIS A 164 -1.83 -6.81 -19.70
CA HIS A 164 -0.62 -7.61 -19.51
C HIS A 164 -0.27 -7.73 -18.03
N TYR A 165 -0.32 -6.62 -17.30
CA TYR A 165 -0.15 -6.58 -15.86
C TYR A 165 -1.15 -7.50 -15.14
N ALA A 166 -2.43 -7.44 -15.46
CA ALA A 166 -3.45 -8.27 -14.82
C ALA A 166 -3.19 -9.77 -15.04
N ARG A 167 -2.82 -10.16 -16.27
CA ARG A 167 -2.44 -11.55 -16.58
C ARG A 167 -1.20 -11.98 -15.81
N TYR A 168 -0.17 -11.13 -15.77
CA TYR A 168 1.07 -11.42 -15.05
C TYR A 168 0.83 -11.54 -13.54
N ARG A 169 0.13 -10.58 -12.93
CA ARG A 169 -0.21 -10.58 -11.50
C ARG A 169 -0.96 -11.85 -11.11
N MET A 170 -1.97 -12.24 -11.89
CA MET A 170 -2.72 -13.49 -11.69
C MET A 170 -1.82 -14.72 -11.77
N GLY A 171 -0.89 -14.73 -12.74
CA GLY A 171 0.05 -15.82 -12.96
C GLY A 171 1.24 -15.85 -12.01
N SER A 172 1.52 -14.78 -11.27
CA SER A 172 2.75 -14.64 -10.45
C SER A 172 2.77 -15.52 -9.20
N GLY A 173 1.62 -16.01 -8.73
CA GLY A 173 1.45 -16.69 -7.45
C GLY A 173 1.20 -15.76 -6.25
N ARG A 174 1.43 -14.45 -6.41
CA ARG A 174 1.27 -13.46 -5.33
C ARG A 174 -0.14 -13.33 -4.79
N ASP A 175 -1.15 -13.29 -5.67
CA ASP A 175 -2.55 -13.19 -5.23
C ASP A 175 -3.03 -14.46 -4.53
N ALA A 176 -2.54 -15.63 -4.95
CA ALA A 176 -2.82 -16.90 -4.28
C ALA A 176 -2.22 -16.91 -2.87
N PHE A 177 -0.97 -16.46 -2.71
CA PHE A 177 -0.34 -16.29 -1.41
C PHE A 177 -1.10 -15.33 -0.51
N ILE A 178 -1.53 -14.17 -1.03
CA ILE A 178 -2.34 -13.20 -0.29
C ILE A 178 -3.63 -13.85 0.20
N GLY A 179 -4.34 -14.56 -0.67
CA GLY A 179 -5.56 -15.27 -0.30
C GLY A 179 -5.34 -16.29 0.80
N GLN A 180 -4.25 -17.06 0.72
CA GLN A 180 -3.92 -18.11 1.68
C GLN A 180 -3.55 -17.57 3.07
N TYR A 181 -2.65 -16.59 3.14
CA TYR A 181 -2.07 -16.13 4.42
C TYR A 181 -2.77 -14.92 5.02
N TRP A 182 -3.52 -14.16 4.20
CA TRP A 182 -4.14 -12.90 4.61
C TRP A 182 -5.65 -12.84 4.32
N GLY A 183 -6.22 -13.85 3.65
CA GLY A 183 -7.65 -13.90 3.31
C GLY A 183 -8.58 -13.87 4.52
N LYS A 184 -8.22 -14.57 5.61
CA LYS A 184 -9.04 -14.63 6.83
C LYS A 184 -9.22 -13.28 7.52
N GLU A 185 -8.24 -12.37 7.42
CA GLU A 185 -8.38 -11.01 7.97
C GLU A 185 -9.35 -10.16 7.16
N LYS A 186 -9.36 -10.36 5.84
CA LYS A 186 -10.34 -9.70 4.96
C LYS A 186 -11.75 -10.18 5.27
N GLU A 187 -11.90 -11.46 5.60
CA GLU A 187 -13.17 -12.03 6.06
C GLU A 187 -13.56 -11.52 7.45
N SER A 188 -12.64 -11.56 8.43
CA SER A 188 -12.94 -11.07 9.78
C SER A 188 -13.25 -9.57 9.81
N GLY A 189 -12.56 -8.76 9.00
CA GLY A 189 -12.87 -7.34 8.85
C GLY A 189 -14.26 -7.11 8.27
N LYS A 190 -14.66 -7.91 7.27
CA LYS A 190 -16.02 -7.88 6.73
C LYS A 190 -17.06 -8.32 7.76
N GLU A 191 -16.78 -9.35 8.54
CA GLU A 191 -17.67 -9.82 9.61
C GLU A 191 -17.84 -8.75 10.71
N GLN A 192 -16.75 -8.14 11.17
CA GLN A 192 -16.79 -7.03 12.13
C GLN A 192 -17.58 -5.83 11.59
N LEU A 193 -17.47 -5.52 10.29
CA LEU A 193 -18.27 -4.47 9.67
C LEU A 193 -19.74 -4.86 9.56
N LYS A 194 -20.07 -6.13 9.28
CA LYS A 194 -21.47 -6.62 9.31
C LYS A 194 -22.11 -6.53 10.71
N GLU A 195 -21.31 -6.66 11.77
CA GLU A 195 -21.80 -6.50 13.14
C GLU A 195 -22.01 -5.01 13.52
N LYS A 196 -21.18 -4.12 12.97
CA LYS A 196 -21.21 -2.68 13.28
C LYS A 196 -22.15 -1.86 12.41
N LEU A 197 -22.32 -2.25 11.14
CA LEU A 197 -23.09 -1.51 10.15
C LEU A 197 -24.48 -2.13 9.98
N THR A 198 -25.46 -1.29 9.64
CA THR A 198 -26.72 -1.80 9.10
C THR A 198 -26.49 -2.48 7.75
N GLU A 199 -27.41 -3.36 7.34
CA GLU A 199 -27.33 -4.05 6.04
C GLU A 199 -27.16 -3.05 4.89
N LEU A 200 -27.95 -1.97 4.87
CA LEU A 200 -27.85 -0.95 3.82
C LEU A 200 -26.48 -0.23 3.83
N GLN A 201 -25.94 0.12 5.00
CA GLN A 201 -24.62 0.75 5.12
C GLN A 201 -23.50 -0.18 4.67
N TYR A 202 -23.58 -1.47 5.03
CA TYR A 202 -22.63 -2.46 4.57
C TYR A 202 -22.68 -2.62 3.05
N GLU A 203 -23.87 -2.74 2.46
CA GLU A 203 -24.03 -2.88 1.01
C GLU A 203 -23.52 -1.64 0.25
N VAL A 204 -23.83 -0.44 0.75
CA VAL A 204 -23.36 0.81 0.13
C VAL A 204 -21.83 0.94 0.24
N THR A 205 -21.26 0.71 1.43
CA THR A 205 -19.82 0.93 1.66
C THR A 205 -18.91 -0.19 1.16
N GLN A 206 -19.35 -1.46 1.24
CA GLN A 206 -18.50 -2.63 0.94
C GLN A 206 -18.79 -3.27 -0.41
N ASN A 207 -20.01 -3.10 -0.95
CA ASN A 207 -20.46 -3.75 -2.19
C ASN A 207 -20.86 -2.77 -3.29
N ASN A 208 -20.59 -1.46 -3.13
CA ASN A 208 -20.94 -0.41 -4.09
C ASN A 208 -22.44 -0.35 -4.43
N ALA A 209 -23.32 -0.77 -3.51
CA ALA A 209 -24.74 -0.56 -3.67
C ALA A 209 -25.07 0.94 -3.60
N THR A 210 -26.24 1.32 -4.10
CA THR A 210 -26.72 2.70 -3.98
C THR A 210 -28.01 2.71 -3.18
N GLU A 211 -28.09 3.58 -2.17
CA GLU A 211 -29.28 3.70 -1.34
C GLU A 211 -30.48 4.25 -2.14
N PRO A 212 -31.73 3.91 -1.76
CA PRO A 212 -32.91 4.48 -2.39
C PRO A 212 -33.02 6.00 -2.15
N SER A 213 -33.39 6.75 -3.19
CA SER A 213 -33.53 8.21 -3.11
C SER A 213 -34.58 8.64 -2.06
N PHE A 214 -34.27 9.70 -1.31
CA PHE A 214 -35.14 10.32 -0.28
C PHE A 214 -35.60 9.38 0.84
N ARG A 215 -34.92 8.25 1.05
CA ARG A 215 -35.27 7.22 2.05
C ARG A 215 -34.09 6.84 2.92
N ASN A 216 -33.54 7.83 3.63
CA ASN A 216 -32.46 7.65 4.58
C ASN A 216 -32.60 8.68 5.72
N GLU A 217 -31.68 8.65 6.68
CA GLU A 217 -31.77 9.52 7.85
C GLU A 217 -31.34 10.97 7.57
N TYR A 218 -30.46 11.18 6.59
CA TYR A 218 -29.77 12.46 6.42
C TYR A 218 -30.23 13.31 5.22
N TRP A 219 -31.17 12.84 4.39
CA TRP A 219 -31.57 13.55 3.16
C TRP A 219 -32.22 14.93 3.40
N ASP A 220 -32.88 15.15 4.54
CA ASP A 220 -33.45 16.46 4.94
C ASP A 220 -32.87 16.96 6.28
N ASP A 221 -31.70 16.45 6.68
CA ASP A 221 -31.09 16.83 7.95
C ASP A 221 -30.32 18.15 7.83
N LYS A 222 -30.93 19.23 8.33
CA LYS A 222 -30.39 20.60 8.32
C LYS A 222 -29.63 21.02 9.57
N ARG A 223 -29.37 20.09 10.50
CA ARG A 223 -28.64 20.41 11.75
C ARG A 223 -27.19 20.79 11.44
N GLU A 224 -26.56 21.64 12.25
CA GLU A 224 -25.11 21.85 12.16
C GLU A 224 -24.36 20.60 12.65
N GLY A 225 -23.20 20.31 12.06
CA GLY A 225 -22.37 19.16 12.38
C GLY A 225 -21.32 18.82 11.32
N ILE A 226 -20.55 17.75 11.60
CA ILE A 226 -19.56 17.15 10.71
C ILE A 226 -20.04 15.74 10.33
N TYR A 227 -19.93 15.40 9.06
CA TYR A 227 -20.21 14.10 8.48
C TYR A 227 -18.89 13.33 8.39
N VAL A 228 -18.81 12.17 9.06
CA VAL A 228 -17.61 11.32 9.09
C VAL A 228 -17.85 10.01 8.36
N ASP A 229 -16.82 9.41 7.78
CA ASP A 229 -16.86 8.07 7.19
C ASP A 229 -17.38 7.05 8.23
N ILE A 230 -18.38 6.26 7.86
CA ILE A 230 -18.99 5.31 8.80
C ILE A 230 -18.11 4.09 9.13
N VAL A 231 -17.11 3.80 8.28
CA VAL A 231 -16.16 2.68 8.42
C VAL A 231 -14.90 3.14 9.16
N SER A 232 -14.30 4.26 8.75
CA SER A 232 -13.02 4.75 9.31
C SER A 232 -13.19 5.76 10.45
N GLY A 233 -14.34 6.47 10.51
CA GLY A 233 -14.57 7.56 11.46
C GLY A 233 -13.92 8.89 11.06
N GLU A 234 -13.32 8.97 9.88
CA GLU A 234 -12.62 10.16 9.41
C GLU A 234 -13.58 11.27 8.98
N PRO A 235 -13.33 12.55 9.31
CA PRO A 235 -14.15 13.67 8.84
C PRO A 235 -14.13 13.81 7.32
N LEU A 236 -15.31 13.79 6.70
CA LEU A 236 -15.46 13.94 5.25
C LEU A 236 -16.08 15.30 4.86
N PHE A 237 -17.14 15.75 5.55
CA PHE A 237 -17.83 17.00 5.22
C PHE A 237 -18.27 17.81 6.44
N SER A 238 -18.42 19.12 6.29
CA SER A 238 -19.06 20.00 7.27
C SER A 238 -20.36 20.55 6.71
N SER A 239 -21.40 20.60 7.54
CA SER A 239 -22.68 21.30 7.25
C SER A 239 -22.52 22.78 6.85
N LYS A 240 -21.37 23.41 7.16
CA LYS A 240 -21.09 24.82 6.82
C LYS A 240 -20.42 25.01 5.46
N ALA A 241 -19.93 23.95 4.83
CA ALA A 241 -19.41 24.02 3.48
C ALA A 241 -20.56 24.38 2.53
N SER A 242 -20.58 25.62 2.03
CA SER A 242 -21.70 26.24 1.30
C SER A 242 -21.90 25.73 -0.14
N SER A 243 -21.61 24.46 -0.38
CA SER A 243 -21.86 23.80 -1.66
C SER A 243 -22.28 22.39 -1.36
N PHE A 244 -23.56 22.17 -1.03
CA PHE A 244 -24.35 20.97 -1.35
C PHE A 244 -25.72 21.10 -0.65
N ILE A 245 -26.57 21.99 -1.14
CA ILE A 245 -28.01 21.69 -1.21
C ILE A 245 -28.21 21.06 -2.58
N CYS A 246 -27.67 19.85 -2.80
CA CYS A 246 -27.96 19.11 -4.02
C CYS A 246 -29.06 18.12 -3.70
N HIS A 247 -30.20 18.29 -4.37
CA HIS A 247 -31.41 17.47 -4.31
C HIS A 247 -31.22 16.01 -4.81
N TYR A 248 -29.99 15.53 -4.94
CA TYR A 248 -29.68 14.29 -5.65
C TYR A 248 -28.44 13.60 -5.07
N TRP A 249 -28.69 12.51 -4.33
CA TRP A 249 -27.84 11.34 -4.05
C TRP A 249 -26.67 11.46 -3.04
N LEU A 250 -26.57 10.42 -2.19
CA LEU A 250 -25.48 10.01 -1.27
C LEU A 250 -25.47 10.49 0.20
N PRO A 251 -26.55 10.33 0.97
CA PRO A 251 -26.51 10.48 2.43
C PRO A 251 -25.92 9.33 3.27
N LEU A 252 -25.61 8.12 2.76
CA LEU A 252 -25.09 7.00 3.60
C LEU A 252 -23.61 6.61 3.40
N LEU A 253 -22.74 7.56 3.06
CA LEU A 253 -21.30 7.41 3.38
C LEU A 253 -20.97 7.86 4.81
N TYR A 254 -21.95 8.39 5.57
CA TYR A 254 -21.64 9.25 6.71
C TYR A 254 -22.42 8.97 8.01
N ILE A 255 -21.75 9.19 9.15
CA ILE A 255 -22.40 9.47 10.45
C ILE A 255 -22.26 10.96 10.73
N LYS A 256 -23.32 11.61 11.23
CA LYS A 256 -23.26 13.01 11.68
C LYS A 256 -22.87 13.06 13.15
N LEU A 257 -21.69 13.58 13.45
CA LEU A 257 -21.26 13.88 14.82
C LEU A 257 -21.71 15.29 15.20
N PHE A 258 -22.44 15.41 16.31
CA PHE A 258 -22.79 16.69 16.92
C PHE A 258 -21.60 17.16 17.77
N SER A 259 -21.23 18.44 17.65
CA SER A 259 -20.39 19.14 18.64
C SER A 259 -21.24 20.06 19.47
#